data_AF-A0A7K5FJI7-F1
#
_entry.id   AF-A0A7K5FJI7-F1
#
_cell.length_a   1.000
_cell.length_b   1.000
_cell.length_c   1.000
_cell.angle_alpha   90.00
_cell.angle_beta   90.00
_cell.angle_gamma   90.00
#
_symmetry.space_group_name_H-M   'P 1'
#
loop_
_entity.id
_entity.type
_entity.pdbx_description
1 polymer ?
#
loop_
_entity_poly.entity_id
_entity_poly.type
_entity_poly.pdbx_seq_one_letter_code
_entity_poly.pdbx_strand_id
1 'polypeptide(L)' 'LHEYPTNNMVTGYTSARDMRKYVGELHDFIPGTSGYTAYWIKQKINIFCDTKTRMKRK' A
#
# COMPACT_ATOMS: atom_id res chain seq x y z
N LEU A 1 -38.87 -29.46 -1.28
CA LEU A 1 -38.11 -28.20 -1.31
C LEU A 1 -37.31 -28.15 -0.01
N HIS A 2 -35.99 -28.27 -0.04
CA HIS A 2 -35.17 -28.23 1.18
C HIS A 2 -34.94 -26.76 1.53
N GLU A 3 -35.51 -26.31 2.65
CA GLU A 3 -35.46 -24.93 3.10
C GLU A 3 -34.07 -24.69 3.71
N TYR A 4 -33.18 -24.06 2.93
CA TYR A 4 -31.88 -23.63 3.45
C TYR A 4 -32.12 -22.60 4.57
N PRO A 5 -31.43 -22.70 5.72
CA PRO A 5 -31.54 -21.71 6.77
C PRO A 5 -31.14 -20.35 6.20
N THR A 6 -32.12 -19.46 6.08
CA THR A 6 -32.00 -18.14 5.45
C THR A 6 -31.17 -17.15 6.26
N ASN A 7 -30.65 -17.59 7.41
CA ASN A 7 -29.92 -16.74 8.34
C ASN A 7 -28.64 -17.41 8.84
N ASN A 8 -27.55 -17.22 8.08
CA ASN A 8 -26.18 -17.50 8.50
C ASN A 8 -25.55 -16.37 9.33
N MET A 9 -26.34 -15.41 9.86
CA MET A 9 -25.78 -14.36 10.70
C MET A 9 -25.31 -14.95 12.03
N VAL A 10 -23.99 -15.16 12.14
CA VAL A 10 -23.33 -15.54 13.38
C VAL A 10 -23.55 -14.42 14.40
N THR A 11 -24.28 -14.72 15.46
CA THR A 11 -24.51 -13.83 16.60
C THR A 11 -23.39 -14.03 17.63
N GLY A 12 -22.96 -12.95 18.31
CA GLY A 12 -21.96 -13.03 19.39
C GLY A 12 -20.60 -12.37 19.12
N TYR A 13 -20.36 -11.79 17.95
CA TYR A 13 -19.18 -10.94 17.76
C TYR A 13 -19.34 -9.60 18.45
N THR A 14 -18.26 -9.15 19.10
CA THR A 14 -18.17 -7.81 19.69
C THR A 14 -18.32 -6.75 18.60
N SER A 15 -19.08 -5.69 18.89
CA SER A 15 -19.24 -4.58 17.95
C SER A 15 -17.91 -3.85 17.78
N ALA A 16 -17.61 -3.40 16.56
CA ALA A 16 -16.48 -2.51 16.31
C ALA A 16 -16.55 -1.19 17.13
N ARG A 17 -17.74 -0.86 17.66
CA ARG A 17 -17.95 0.27 18.57
C ARG A 17 -17.38 0.02 19.97
N ASP A 18 -17.34 -1.23 20.41
CA ASP A 18 -16.91 -1.63 21.75
C ASP A 18 -15.39 -1.88 21.81
N MET A 19 -14.73 -1.93 20.65
CA MET A 19 -13.29 -2.12 20.53
C MET A 19 -12.53 -0.81 20.79
N ARG A 20 -11.35 -0.91 21.41
CA ARG A 20 -10.42 0.22 21.54
C ARG A 20 -9.97 0.67 20.15
N LYS A 21 -10.00 1.98 19.92
CA LYS A 21 -9.59 2.60 18.64
C LYS A 21 -8.33 3.43 18.87
N TYR A 22 -7.45 3.43 17.87
CA TYR A 22 -6.35 4.39 17.82
C TYR A 22 -6.92 5.78 17.56
N VAL A 23 -6.49 6.78 18.34
CA VAL A 23 -7.00 8.16 18.30
C VAL A 23 -5.94 9.18 17.89
N GLY A 24 -4.72 8.73 17.62
CA GLY A 24 -3.65 9.59 17.13
C GLY A 24 -3.80 9.89 15.64
N GLU A 25 -2.87 10.67 15.11
CA GLU A 25 -2.78 10.95 13.68
C GLU A 25 -2.41 9.68 12.91
N LEU A 26 -3.12 9.46 11.80
CA LEU A 26 -2.90 8.36 10.86
C LEU A 26 -2.88 8.96 9.46
N HIS A 27 -1.76 8.78 8.75
CA HIS A 27 -1.57 9.27 7.39
C HIS A 27 -1.32 8.13 6.43
N ASP A 28 -1.84 8.27 5.21
CA ASP A 28 -1.55 7.35 4.13
C ASP A 28 -0.08 7.46 3.73
N PHE A 29 0.59 6.32 3.67
CA PHE A 29 1.96 6.25 3.18
C PHE A 29 1.95 6.21 1.64
N ILE A 30 2.14 7.38 1.02
CA ILE A 30 2.17 7.54 -0.44
C ILE A 30 3.57 8.03 -0.85
N PRO A 31 4.46 7.15 -1.35
CA PRO A 31 5.81 7.53 -1.77
C PRO A 31 5.80 8.64 -2.82
N GLY A 32 6.69 9.63 -2.67
CA GLY A 32 6.77 10.82 -3.53
C GLY A 32 5.90 11.99 -3.06
N THR A 33 5.05 11.81 -2.05
CA THR A 33 4.27 12.87 -1.41
C THR A 33 4.67 13.01 0.06
N SER A 34 4.49 14.20 0.64
CA SER A 34 4.74 14.48 2.07
C SER A 34 6.12 14.02 2.60
N GLY A 35 7.12 13.93 1.73
CA GLY A 35 8.46 13.45 2.06
C GLY A 35 8.60 11.94 2.22
N TYR A 36 7.54 11.16 1.97
CA TYR A 36 7.63 9.70 2.02
C TYR A 36 8.41 9.14 0.83
N THR A 37 9.27 8.17 1.11
CA THR A 37 10.07 7.47 0.10
C THR A 37 10.08 5.99 0.40
N ALA A 38 9.92 5.16 -0.63
CA ALA A 38 10.08 3.71 -0.54
C ALA A 38 11.27 3.28 -1.41
N TYR A 39 12.12 2.41 -0.87
CA TYR A 39 13.30 1.91 -1.56
C TYR A 39 13.26 0.39 -1.63
N TRP A 40 13.74 -0.16 -2.74
CA TRP A 40 13.98 -1.59 -2.90
C TRP A 40 15.48 -1.83 -3.04
N ILE A 41 16.04 -2.68 -2.17
CA ILE A 41 17.47 -3.01 -2.22
C ILE A 41 17.71 -3.96 -3.38
N LYS A 42 18.44 -3.49 -4.40
CA LYS A 42 18.89 -4.32 -5.52
C LYS A 42 20.29 -4.85 -5.24
N GLN A 43 20.50 -6.16 -5.45
CA GLN A 43 21.84 -6.78 -5.35
C GLN A 43 22.82 -6.26 -6.41
N LYS A 44 22.32 -5.73 -7.54
CA LYS A 44 23.13 -5.13 -8.61
C LYS A 44 22.52 -3.80 -9.05
N ILE A 45 23.34 -2.78 -9.15
CA ILE A 45 22.94 -1.45 -9.64
C ILE A 45 23.05 -1.47 -11.16
N ASN A 46 21.93 -1.39 -11.88
CA ASN A 46 21.96 -1.27 -13.33
C ASN A 46 22.15 0.22 -13.69
N ILE A 47 23.41 0.69 -13.70
CA ILE A 47 23.76 2.05 -14.12
C ILE A 47 23.84 2.07 -15.65
N PHE A 48 22.70 2.06 -16.33
CA PHE A 48 22.66 2.53 -17.72
C PHE A 48 22.51 4.05 -17.68
N CYS A 49 23.65 4.74 -17.77
CA CYS A 49 23.70 6.16 -18.07
C CYS A 49 23.24 6.34 -19.52
N ASP A 50 21.97 6.65 -19.75
CA ASP A 50 21.42 6.93 -21.07
C ASP A 50 21.79 8.35 -21.53
N THR A 51 23.06 8.76 -21.33
CA THR A 51 23.63 9.92 -22.03
C THR A 51 23.97 9.48 -23.44
N LYS A 52 22.94 9.26 -24.26
CA LYS A 52 23.06 9.14 -25.72
C LYS A 52 23.64 10.45 -26.26
N THR A 53 24.97 10.46 -26.37
CA THR A 53 25.75 11.03 -27.47
C THR A 53 24.98 11.98 -28.40
N ARG A 54 24.97 13.27 -28.05
CA ARG A 54 24.81 14.33 -29.06
C ARG A 54 26.11 15.12 -29.17
N MET A 55 27.19 14.44 -29.57
CA MET A 55 28.33 15.16 -30.15
C MET A 55 27.85 15.78 -31.47
N LYS A 56 27.76 17.12 -31.51
CA LYS A 56 27.68 17.85 -32.77
C LYS A 56 29.00 17.60 -33.51
N ARG A 57 28.92 17.08 -34.75
CA ARG A 57 30.08 17.04 -35.65
C ARG A 57 30.52 18.48 -35.97
N LYS A 58 31.84 18.66 -36.09
CA LYS A 58 32.54 19.93 -36.38
C LYS A 58 31.92 20.70 -37.52
#